data_AF-X5PRN4-F1
#
_entry.id   AF-X5PRN4-F1
#
_cell.length_a   1.000
_cell.length_b   1.000
_cell.length_c   1.000
_cell.angle_alpha   90.00
_cell.angle_beta   90.00
_cell.angle_gamma   90.00
#
_symmetry.space_group_name_H-M   'P 1'
#
loop_
_entity.id
_entity.type
_entity.pdbx_description
1 polymer ?
#
loop_
_entity_poly.entity_id
_entity_poly.type
_entity_poly.pdbx_seq_one_letter_code
_entity_poly.pdbx_strand_id
1 'polypeptide(L)'
;MTRHVTFMTIDDVEHYSPDERAAIIAAYPEHEREARAKGIPVLGSGRIFPIAEELIACEPFRLPRYWPRIGALDFGWDHPSAAVELAWDTEADIVYVTKAARASQQTPAMQVLALKPWGEWLPWAWPRDGRRETLEGAGTALARQYAAHGLNMLSGHARFADGSVSVEAGLMEMLDRMQSGRFKVFSTLLPWFEEFRLFHRKDGKVVKLRDDLMAATRYRKLTLAYVSGAGTLPTAANGIWLMFDRAGDRGADGTGVGDFLGPASSATDNIVTFAGTTGKVGKDSGIAVSSLAPKASRHLPGRQRGRPQRLERIPRNWLQRGSSRLGLI
;
A
#
# COMPACT_ATOMS: atom_id res chain seq x y z
N MET A 1 -44.16 -22.46 -19.10
CA MET A 1 -43.44 -23.70 -18.73
C MET A 1 -42.44 -23.35 -17.63
N THR A 2 -42.68 -23.81 -16.41
CA THR A 2 -41.80 -23.58 -15.25
C THR A 2 -40.64 -24.56 -15.35
N ARG A 3 -39.41 -24.07 -15.52
CA ARG A 3 -38.21 -24.92 -15.53
C ARG A 3 -37.89 -25.33 -14.09
N HIS A 4 -37.84 -26.64 -13.84
CA HIS A 4 -37.44 -27.25 -12.56
C HIS A 4 -36.02 -27.80 -12.70
N VAL A 5 -35.16 -27.59 -11.70
CA VAL A 5 -33.80 -28.12 -11.64
C VAL A 5 -33.67 -28.96 -10.38
N THR A 6 -33.29 -30.23 -10.54
CA THR A 6 -33.00 -31.14 -9.43
C THR A 6 -31.49 -31.22 -9.24
N PHE A 7 -31.01 -31.01 -8.02
CA PHE A 7 -29.60 -31.17 -7.67
C PHE A 7 -29.38 -32.55 -7.05
N MET A 8 -28.34 -33.25 -7.49
CA MET A 8 -27.90 -34.53 -6.92
C MET A 8 -26.40 -34.48 -6.67
N THR A 9 -25.99 -34.96 -5.52
CA THR A 9 -24.62 -35.05 -5.00
C THR A 9 -24.12 -36.49 -5.08
N ILE A 10 -22.82 -36.71 -4.85
CA ILE A 10 -22.27 -38.06 -4.72
C ILE A 10 -22.82 -38.79 -3.48
N ASP A 11 -23.34 -38.04 -2.51
CA ASP A 11 -23.94 -38.61 -1.30
C ASP A 11 -25.34 -39.20 -1.53
N ASP A 12 -26.02 -38.76 -2.60
CA ASP A 12 -27.35 -39.24 -3.01
C ASP A 12 -27.30 -40.60 -3.73
N VAL A 13 -26.11 -41.18 -3.89
CA VAL A 13 -25.90 -42.44 -4.63
C VAL A 13 -25.82 -43.63 -3.67
N GLU A 14 -26.91 -44.40 -3.56
CA GLU A 14 -27.05 -45.50 -2.58
C GLU A 14 -26.13 -46.71 -2.84
N HIS A 15 -25.57 -46.86 -4.04
CA HIS A 15 -24.77 -48.03 -4.43
C HIS A 15 -23.26 -47.89 -4.20
N TYR A 16 -22.78 -46.73 -3.74
CA TYR A 16 -21.37 -46.54 -3.37
C TYR A 16 -21.21 -46.55 -1.85
N SER A 17 -20.28 -47.37 -1.37
CA SER A 17 -19.83 -47.33 0.03
C SER A 17 -19.10 -46.01 0.34
N PRO A 18 -19.00 -45.61 1.62
CA PRO A 18 -18.28 -44.38 2.02
C PRO A 18 -16.83 -44.34 1.52
N ASP A 19 -16.14 -45.48 1.51
CA ASP A 19 -14.74 -45.57 1.07
C ASP A 19 -14.61 -45.42 -0.45
N GLU A 20 -15.56 -45.98 -1.22
CA GLU A 20 -15.62 -45.79 -2.68
C GLU A 20 -15.93 -44.35 -3.06
N ARG A 21 -16.84 -43.69 -2.32
CA ARG A 21 -17.13 -42.26 -2.49
C ARG A 21 -15.86 -41.43 -2.26
N ALA A 22 -15.12 -41.70 -1.18
CA ALA A 22 -13.88 -41.01 -0.87
C ALA A 22 -12.80 -41.21 -1.96
N ALA A 23 -12.66 -42.43 -2.48
CA ALA A 23 -11.74 -42.74 -3.58
C ALA A 23 -12.12 -42.00 -4.88
N ILE A 24 -13.41 -41.94 -5.21
CA ILE A 24 -13.92 -41.22 -6.38
C ILE A 24 -13.68 -39.71 -6.23
N ILE A 25 -13.94 -39.15 -5.05
CA ILE A 25 -13.67 -37.72 -4.76
C ILE A 25 -12.18 -37.42 -4.89
N ALA A 26 -11.31 -38.29 -4.35
CA ALA A 26 -9.86 -38.10 -4.42
C ALA A 26 -9.31 -38.14 -5.86
N ALA A 27 -9.94 -38.93 -6.74
CA ALA A 27 -9.57 -39.05 -8.14
C ALA A 27 -9.84 -37.79 -8.98
N TYR A 28 -10.75 -36.91 -8.53
CA TYR A 28 -10.97 -35.63 -9.23
C TYR A 28 -9.81 -34.65 -8.98
N PRO A 29 -9.46 -33.81 -9.97
CA PRO A 29 -8.54 -32.68 -9.76
C PRO A 29 -9.02 -31.81 -8.60
N GLU A 30 -8.12 -31.34 -7.74
CA GLU A 30 -8.45 -30.66 -6.47
C GLU A 30 -9.44 -29.50 -6.64
N HIS A 31 -9.36 -28.75 -7.75
CA HIS A 31 -10.25 -27.64 -8.08
C HIS A 31 -11.64 -28.06 -8.61
N GLU A 32 -11.84 -29.33 -8.98
CA GLU A 32 -13.12 -29.89 -9.42
C GLU A 32 -13.78 -30.79 -8.37
N ARG A 33 -13.02 -31.24 -7.35
CA ARG A 33 -13.48 -32.20 -6.32
C ARG A 33 -14.78 -31.77 -5.67
N GLU A 34 -14.80 -30.57 -5.13
CA GLU A 34 -15.94 -30.07 -4.36
C GLU A 34 -17.17 -29.89 -5.24
N ALA A 35 -16.99 -29.30 -6.42
CA ALA A 35 -18.09 -29.02 -7.31
C ALA A 35 -18.70 -30.30 -7.91
N ARG A 36 -17.87 -31.31 -8.24
CA ARG A 36 -18.34 -32.63 -8.68
C ARG A 36 -18.95 -33.46 -7.55
N ALA A 37 -18.42 -33.37 -6.33
CA ALA A 37 -18.98 -34.06 -5.16
C ALA A 37 -20.34 -33.49 -4.75
N LYS A 38 -20.48 -32.16 -4.72
CA LYS A 38 -21.69 -31.45 -4.28
C LYS A 38 -22.73 -31.22 -5.38
N GLY A 39 -22.51 -31.78 -6.58
CA GLY A 39 -23.45 -31.58 -7.70
C GLY A 39 -23.59 -30.11 -8.14
N ILE A 40 -22.59 -29.28 -7.84
CA ILE A 40 -22.56 -27.88 -8.27
C ILE A 40 -22.24 -27.90 -9.77
N PRO A 41 -23.08 -27.35 -10.65
CA PRO A 41 -22.88 -27.43 -12.09
C PRO A 41 -21.49 -26.91 -12.50
N VAL A 42 -20.58 -27.84 -12.81
CA VAL A 42 -19.28 -27.51 -13.39
C VAL A 42 -19.51 -27.42 -14.89
N LEU A 43 -19.61 -26.20 -15.41
CA LEU A 43 -19.40 -25.95 -16.84
C LEU A 43 -17.95 -26.34 -17.16
N GLY A 44 -17.77 -27.60 -17.57
CA GLY A 44 -16.47 -28.22 -17.80
C GLY A 44 -15.58 -27.38 -18.71
N SER A 45 -14.27 -27.36 -18.42
CA SER A 45 -13.19 -26.69 -19.14
C SER A 45 -13.21 -25.15 -19.23
N GLY A 46 -14.19 -24.47 -18.62
CA GLY A 46 -14.39 -23.04 -18.83
C GLY A 46 -13.91 -22.09 -17.74
N ARG A 47 -13.78 -22.48 -16.47
CA ARG A 47 -13.56 -21.49 -15.38
C ARG A 47 -12.30 -20.67 -15.62
N ILE A 48 -12.41 -19.34 -15.45
CA ILE A 48 -11.26 -18.44 -15.63
C ILE A 48 -10.26 -18.62 -14.49
N PHE A 49 -10.78 -18.81 -13.27
CA PHE A 49 -9.99 -19.09 -12.07
C PHE A 49 -10.30 -20.49 -11.55
N PRO A 50 -9.48 -21.50 -11.88
CA PRO A 50 -9.63 -22.86 -11.36
C PRO A 50 -9.04 -22.98 -9.95
N ILE A 51 -9.52 -22.17 -9.01
CA ILE A 51 -9.06 -22.11 -7.61
C ILE A 51 -10.25 -22.35 -6.68
N ALA A 52 -10.06 -23.17 -5.66
CA ALA A 52 -11.06 -23.41 -4.63
C ALA A 52 -11.30 -22.13 -3.81
N GLU A 53 -12.56 -21.86 -3.45
CA GLU A 53 -12.92 -20.60 -2.78
C GLU A 53 -12.23 -20.45 -1.42
N GLU A 54 -12.06 -21.56 -0.71
CA GLU A 54 -11.45 -21.64 0.61
C GLU A 54 -9.98 -21.19 0.59
N LEU A 55 -9.29 -21.34 -0.55
CA LEU A 55 -7.90 -20.92 -0.70
C LEU A 55 -7.75 -19.41 -0.77
N ILE A 56 -8.78 -18.70 -1.21
CA ILE A 56 -8.79 -17.25 -1.35
C ILE A 56 -9.68 -16.56 -0.31
N ALA A 57 -10.63 -17.28 0.30
CA ALA A 57 -11.44 -16.75 1.38
C ALA A 57 -10.59 -16.49 2.64
N CYS A 58 -10.85 -15.36 3.30
CA CYS A 58 -10.29 -15.06 4.61
C CYS A 58 -11.34 -14.38 5.49
N GLU A 59 -11.27 -14.63 6.79
CA GLU A 59 -12.17 -13.96 7.73
C GLU A 59 -11.96 -12.44 7.72
N PRO A 60 -13.03 -11.63 7.80
CA PRO A 60 -12.90 -10.18 7.88
C PRO A 60 -12.11 -9.74 9.10
N PHE A 61 -11.20 -8.79 8.91
CA PHE A 61 -10.42 -8.19 9.99
C PHE A 61 -10.29 -6.68 9.81
N ARG A 62 -9.86 -6.00 10.88
CA ARG A 62 -9.59 -4.57 10.81
C ARG A 62 -8.29 -4.32 10.08
N LEU A 63 -8.38 -3.67 8.92
CA LEU A 63 -7.21 -3.33 8.10
C LEU A 63 -6.26 -2.38 8.84
N PRO A 64 -4.95 -2.65 8.84
CA PRO A 64 -3.94 -1.69 9.30
C PRO A 64 -4.02 -0.37 8.54
N ARG A 65 -3.84 0.75 9.25
CA ARG A 65 -3.98 2.10 8.66
C ARG A 65 -2.93 2.40 7.59
N TYR A 66 -1.76 1.78 7.67
CA TYR A 66 -0.64 2.01 6.76
C TYR A 66 -0.74 1.20 5.47
N TRP A 67 -1.68 0.26 5.36
CA TRP A 67 -1.88 -0.50 4.12
C TRP A 67 -2.49 0.40 3.04
N PRO A 68 -1.87 0.49 1.85
CA PRO A 68 -2.46 1.18 0.72
C PRO A 68 -3.82 0.56 0.37
N ARG A 69 -4.78 1.43 0.06
CA ARG A 69 -6.15 1.04 -0.30
C ARG A 69 -6.59 1.78 -1.55
N ILE A 70 -7.31 1.08 -2.41
CA ILE A 70 -7.86 1.61 -3.65
C ILE A 70 -9.25 1.05 -3.87
N GLY A 71 -10.18 1.91 -4.28
CA GLY A 71 -11.47 1.51 -4.84
C GLY A 71 -11.32 1.25 -6.33
N ALA A 72 -12.05 0.30 -6.87
CA ALA A 72 -12.15 0.09 -8.31
C ALA A 72 -13.62 -0.01 -8.72
N LEU A 73 -13.98 0.72 -9.76
CA LEU A 73 -15.33 0.81 -10.32
C LEU A 73 -15.37 0.16 -11.69
N ASP A 74 -16.42 -0.61 -11.98
CA ASP A 74 -16.86 -0.97 -13.31
C ASP A 74 -18.18 -0.26 -13.59
N PHE A 75 -18.22 0.54 -14.65
CA PHE A 75 -19.42 1.31 -15.00
C PHE A 75 -20.41 0.41 -15.73
N GLY A 76 -21.67 0.41 -15.30
CA GLY A 76 -22.72 -0.38 -15.91
C GLY A 76 -24.11 0.25 -15.74
N TRP A 77 -24.91 0.22 -16.81
CA TRP A 77 -26.34 0.56 -16.76
C TRP A 77 -27.21 -0.66 -17.10
N ASP A 78 -27.01 -1.22 -18.30
CA ASP A 78 -27.70 -2.44 -18.77
C ASP A 78 -27.19 -3.69 -18.05
N HIS A 79 -25.91 -3.69 -17.69
CA HIS A 79 -25.34 -4.57 -16.68
C HIS A 79 -25.14 -3.78 -15.37
N PRO A 80 -25.12 -4.43 -14.20
CA PRO A 80 -24.87 -3.76 -12.94
C PRO A 80 -23.55 -2.98 -12.98
N SER A 81 -23.54 -1.78 -12.39
CA SER A 81 -22.27 -1.19 -11.97
C SER A 81 -21.72 -1.97 -10.77
N ALA A 82 -20.40 -2.06 -10.68
CA ALA A 82 -19.72 -2.78 -9.61
C ALA A 82 -18.60 -1.94 -9.00
N ALA A 83 -18.42 -2.07 -7.69
CA ALA A 83 -17.37 -1.42 -6.94
C ALA A 83 -16.70 -2.43 -6.01
N VAL A 84 -15.37 -2.41 -5.94
CA VAL A 84 -14.61 -3.19 -4.97
C VAL A 84 -13.58 -2.31 -4.25
N GLU A 85 -13.33 -2.61 -2.98
CA GLU A 85 -12.20 -2.04 -2.25
C GLU A 85 -11.11 -3.09 -2.14
N LEU A 86 -9.88 -2.67 -2.45
CA LEU A 86 -8.69 -3.49 -2.42
C LEU A 86 -7.70 -2.89 -1.43
N ALA A 87 -7.23 -3.68 -0.49
CA ALA A 87 -6.13 -3.34 0.40
C ALA A 87 -4.88 -4.15 0.04
N TRP A 88 -3.70 -3.58 0.26
CA TRP A 88 -2.43 -4.25 -0.01
C TRP A 88 -1.57 -4.31 1.25
N ASP A 89 -1.24 -5.53 1.66
CA ASP A 89 -0.13 -5.79 2.57
C ASP A 89 1.16 -5.69 1.77
N THR A 90 1.91 -4.61 2.00
CA THR A 90 3.18 -4.33 1.32
C THR A 90 4.31 -5.24 1.78
N GLU A 91 4.23 -5.80 2.98
CA GLU A 91 5.28 -6.62 3.56
C GLU A 91 5.16 -8.07 3.07
N ALA A 92 3.94 -8.61 3.08
CA ALA A 92 3.68 -9.98 2.61
C ALA A 92 3.32 -10.06 1.10
N ASP A 93 3.18 -8.90 0.43
CA ASP A 93 2.66 -8.78 -0.94
C ASP A 93 1.29 -9.47 -1.13
N ILE A 94 0.39 -9.31 -0.16
CA ILE A 94 -0.95 -9.89 -0.20
C ILE A 94 -2.00 -8.84 -0.50
N VAL A 95 -2.87 -9.18 -1.43
CA VAL A 95 -4.01 -8.36 -1.84
C VAL A 95 -5.25 -8.84 -1.14
N TYR A 96 -6.01 -7.92 -0.55
CA TYR A 96 -7.28 -8.22 0.08
C TYR A 96 -8.41 -7.49 -0.65
N VAL A 97 -9.43 -8.22 -1.10
CA VAL A 97 -10.73 -7.64 -1.45
C VAL A 97 -11.55 -7.54 -0.17
N THR A 98 -11.85 -6.32 0.26
CA THR A 98 -12.36 -6.05 1.62
C THR A 98 -13.79 -5.53 1.61
N LYS A 99 -14.24 -4.96 0.49
CA LYS A 99 -15.61 -4.51 0.25
C LYS A 99 -16.00 -4.77 -1.20
N ALA A 100 -17.29 -5.03 -1.41
CA ALA A 100 -17.89 -5.18 -2.72
C ALA A 100 -19.29 -4.56 -2.72
N ALA A 101 -19.67 -3.89 -3.79
CA ALA A 101 -21.01 -3.37 -4.01
C ALA A 101 -21.41 -3.56 -5.47
N ARG A 102 -22.68 -3.89 -5.71
CA ARG A 102 -23.31 -3.94 -7.03
C ARG A 102 -24.52 -3.03 -7.06
N ALA A 103 -24.71 -2.35 -8.17
CA ALA A 103 -25.78 -1.40 -8.36
C ALA A 103 -26.37 -1.53 -9.77
N SER A 104 -27.59 -2.07 -9.88
CA SER A 104 -28.31 -2.16 -11.15
C SER A 104 -29.14 -0.90 -11.38
N GLN A 105 -29.05 -0.31 -12.58
CA GLN A 105 -29.89 0.84 -13.00
C GLN A 105 -29.83 2.04 -12.03
N GLN A 106 -28.67 2.28 -11.42
CA GLN A 106 -28.47 3.42 -10.53
C GLN A 106 -27.63 4.50 -11.19
N THR A 107 -28.02 5.76 -10.99
CA THR A 107 -27.24 6.91 -11.46
C THR A 107 -25.92 7.04 -10.71
N PRO A 108 -24.89 7.69 -11.29
CA PRO A 108 -23.63 7.94 -10.59
C PRO A 108 -23.81 8.59 -9.22
N ALA A 109 -24.72 9.57 -9.09
CA ALA A 109 -25.02 10.21 -7.81
C ALA A 109 -25.43 9.21 -6.70
N MET A 110 -26.33 8.27 -7.02
CA MET A 110 -26.79 7.25 -6.07
C MET A 110 -25.68 6.27 -5.71
N GLN A 111 -24.88 5.87 -6.70
CA GLN A 111 -23.74 4.99 -6.46
C GLN A 111 -22.70 5.68 -5.56
N VAL A 112 -22.38 6.95 -5.82
CA VAL A 112 -21.46 7.72 -4.98
C VAL A 112 -21.95 7.81 -3.53
N LEU A 113 -23.26 7.99 -3.28
CA LEU A 113 -23.80 7.99 -1.92
C LEU A 113 -23.55 6.66 -1.19
N ALA A 114 -23.62 5.52 -1.88
CA ALA A 114 -23.33 4.21 -1.31
C ALA A 114 -21.84 3.97 -1.06
N LEU A 115 -20.96 4.60 -1.85
CA LEU A 115 -19.51 4.39 -1.82
C LEU A 115 -18.76 5.39 -0.93
N LYS A 116 -19.29 6.60 -0.71
CA LYS A 116 -18.70 7.61 0.18
C LYS A 116 -18.39 7.09 1.59
N PRO A 117 -19.26 6.28 2.24
CA PRO A 117 -18.95 5.69 3.55
C PRO A 117 -17.71 4.81 3.57
N TRP A 118 -17.18 4.39 2.41
CA TRP A 118 -15.94 3.62 2.36
C TRP A 118 -14.71 4.47 2.66
N GLY A 119 -14.82 5.79 2.46
CA GLY A 119 -13.81 6.80 2.72
C GLY A 119 -13.74 7.79 1.55
N GLU A 120 -14.01 9.06 1.82
CA GLU A 120 -13.90 10.13 0.81
C GLU A 120 -12.47 10.28 0.26
N TRP A 121 -11.46 9.90 1.06
CA TRP A 121 -10.05 9.90 0.69
C TRP A 121 -9.67 8.78 -0.29
N LEU A 122 -10.47 7.72 -0.40
CA LEU A 122 -10.13 6.49 -1.13
C LEU A 122 -10.01 6.79 -2.63
N PRO A 123 -8.84 6.56 -3.27
CA PRO A 123 -8.72 6.74 -4.71
C PRO A 123 -9.51 5.67 -5.48
N TRP A 124 -10.11 6.04 -6.60
CA TRP A 124 -10.97 5.16 -7.41
C TRP A 124 -10.43 4.95 -8.82
N ALA A 125 -10.06 3.69 -9.12
CA ALA A 125 -9.74 3.22 -10.46
C ALA A 125 -11.03 2.96 -11.26
N TRP A 126 -10.97 3.17 -12.57
CA TRP A 126 -12.11 3.04 -13.47
C TRP A 126 -11.66 2.53 -14.85
N PRO A 127 -12.50 1.79 -15.59
CA PRO A 127 -12.14 1.26 -16.89
C PRO A 127 -11.97 2.36 -17.92
N ARG A 128 -11.31 2.07 -19.03
CA ARG A 128 -11.32 2.95 -20.22
C ARG A 128 -12.74 3.16 -20.79
N ASP A 129 -13.76 2.49 -20.25
CA ASP A 129 -14.98 2.04 -20.92
C ASP A 129 -15.44 2.94 -22.09
N GLY A 130 -15.35 2.33 -23.27
CA GLY A 130 -15.83 2.80 -24.55
C GLY A 130 -16.60 1.67 -25.22
N ARG A 131 -17.66 1.16 -24.56
CA ARG A 131 -18.58 0.17 -25.16
C ARG A 131 -19.31 0.68 -26.40
N ARG A 132 -19.24 1.97 -26.71
CA ARG A 132 -19.52 2.47 -28.06
C ARG A 132 -18.19 2.68 -28.74
N GLU A 133 -17.88 1.83 -29.72
CA GLU A 133 -16.81 2.03 -30.72
C GLU A 133 -16.90 3.41 -31.42
N THR A 134 -17.95 4.19 -31.17
CA THR A 134 -18.22 5.53 -31.73
C THR A 134 -17.96 6.71 -30.80
N LEU A 135 -17.62 6.54 -29.52
CA LEU A 135 -17.38 7.69 -28.62
C LEU A 135 -16.13 7.49 -27.75
N GLU A 136 -14.97 7.84 -28.31
CA GLU A 136 -13.79 8.17 -27.50
C GLU A 136 -14.19 9.15 -26.39
N GLY A 137 -13.97 8.78 -25.13
CA GLY A 137 -14.21 9.66 -23.97
C GLY A 137 -15.44 9.35 -23.11
N ALA A 138 -16.25 8.32 -23.42
CA ALA A 138 -17.40 7.95 -22.60
C ALA A 138 -17.04 7.63 -21.13
N GLY A 139 -16.02 6.80 -20.90
CA GLY A 139 -15.51 6.52 -19.55
C GLY A 139 -14.97 7.77 -18.82
N THR A 140 -14.37 8.71 -19.55
CA THR A 140 -13.89 9.98 -18.97
C THR A 140 -15.06 10.87 -18.55
N ALA A 141 -16.13 10.91 -19.35
CA ALA A 141 -17.35 11.64 -19.00
C ALA A 141 -18.01 11.05 -17.74
N LEU A 142 -18.11 9.72 -17.64
CA LEU A 142 -18.63 9.05 -16.45
C LEU A 142 -17.75 9.31 -15.23
N ALA A 143 -16.42 9.13 -15.34
CA ALA A 143 -15.50 9.40 -14.23
C ALA A 143 -15.62 10.85 -13.72
N ARG A 144 -15.80 11.83 -14.63
CA ARG A 144 -16.06 13.23 -14.23
C ARG A 144 -17.38 13.39 -13.48
N GLN A 145 -18.43 12.65 -13.82
CA GLN A 145 -19.69 12.66 -13.07
C GLN A 145 -19.51 12.09 -11.66
N TYR A 146 -18.82 10.95 -11.51
CA TYR A 146 -18.49 10.41 -10.18
C TYR A 146 -17.64 11.38 -9.35
N ALA A 147 -16.65 12.02 -9.98
CA ALA A 147 -15.82 13.04 -9.33
C ALA A 147 -16.64 14.28 -8.90
N ALA A 148 -17.56 14.75 -9.75
CA ALA A 148 -18.45 15.87 -9.43
C ALA A 148 -19.38 15.57 -8.24
N HIS A 149 -19.70 14.31 -8.00
CA HIS A 149 -20.47 13.88 -6.83
C HIS A 149 -19.60 13.62 -5.58
N GLY A 150 -18.27 13.69 -5.70
CA GLY A 150 -17.33 13.65 -4.57
C GLY A 150 -16.60 12.33 -4.36
N LEU A 151 -16.45 11.47 -5.38
CA LEU A 151 -15.45 10.40 -5.33
C LEU A 151 -14.08 10.89 -5.80
N ASN A 152 -13.02 10.45 -5.12
CA ASN A 152 -11.63 10.72 -5.50
C ASN A 152 -11.21 9.85 -6.70
N MET A 153 -11.71 10.16 -7.90
CA MET A 153 -11.43 9.43 -9.13
C MET A 153 -9.99 9.65 -9.60
N LEU A 154 -9.33 8.58 -10.04
CA LEU A 154 -8.00 8.69 -10.64
C LEU A 154 -8.07 9.47 -11.96
N SER A 155 -7.03 10.24 -12.27
CA SER A 155 -7.01 11.13 -13.44
C SER A 155 -7.03 10.39 -14.78
N GLY A 156 -6.49 9.18 -14.81
CA GLY A 156 -6.51 8.28 -15.96
C GLY A 156 -7.25 6.98 -15.65
N HIS A 157 -7.76 6.35 -16.70
CA HIS A 157 -8.34 5.02 -16.61
C HIS A 157 -7.29 3.96 -16.26
N ALA A 158 -7.75 2.82 -15.77
CA ALA A 158 -6.91 1.69 -15.39
C ALA A 158 -6.11 1.14 -16.58
N ARG A 159 -4.79 1.11 -16.41
CA ARG A 159 -3.81 0.63 -17.39
C ARG A 159 -2.60 0.02 -16.67
N PHE A 160 -1.89 -0.87 -17.35
CA PHE A 160 -0.65 -1.44 -16.85
C PHE A 160 0.46 -0.37 -16.81
N ALA A 161 1.56 -0.66 -16.11
CA ALA A 161 2.70 0.25 -15.99
C ALA A 161 3.34 0.59 -17.35
N ASP A 162 3.26 -0.33 -18.32
CA ASP A 162 3.68 -0.13 -19.71
C ASP A 162 2.65 0.66 -20.55
N GLY A 163 1.56 1.11 -19.93
CA GLY A 163 0.46 1.82 -20.57
C GLY A 163 -0.56 0.93 -21.29
N SER A 164 -0.34 -0.39 -21.35
CA SER A 164 -1.26 -1.31 -22.02
C SER A 164 -2.58 -1.47 -21.27
N VAL A 165 -3.61 -1.97 -21.96
CA VAL A 165 -4.93 -2.30 -21.38
C VAL A 165 -5.29 -3.71 -21.84
N SER A 166 -4.79 -4.72 -21.14
CA SER A 166 -5.03 -6.13 -21.46
C SER A 166 -5.93 -6.81 -20.43
N VAL A 167 -7.00 -7.44 -20.89
CA VAL A 167 -7.90 -8.23 -20.02
C VAL A 167 -7.19 -9.51 -19.59
N GLU A 168 -6.65 -10.28 -20.54
CA GLU A 168 -5.99 -11.56 -20.26
C GLU A 168 -4.77 -11.41 -19.34
N ALA A 169 -3.96 -10.37 -19.52
CA ALA A 169 -2.81 -10.14 -18.64
C ALA A 169 -3.24 -9.86 -17.19
N GLY A 170 -4.38 -9.19 -17.00
CA GLY A 170 -4.92 -8.91 -15.67
C GLY A 170 -5.50 -10.17 -15.03
N LEU A 171 -6.15 -11.02 -15.84
CA LEU A 171 -6.66 -12.32 -15.37
C LEU A 171 -5.52 -13.26 -14.99
N MET A 172 -4.45 -13.35 -15.79
CA MET A 172 -3.29 -14.19 -15.48
C MET A 172 -2.61 -13.75 -14.19
N GLU A 173 -2.39 -12.45 -13.98
CA GLU A 173 -1.80 -11.98 -12.72
C GLU A 173 -2.69 -12.27 -11.51
N MET A 174 -4.01 -12.07 -11.63
CA MET A 174 -4.94 -12.43 -10.55
C MET A 174 -4.82 -13.92 -10.20
N LEU A 175 -4.78 -14.78 -11.22
CA LEU A 175 -4.59 -16.22 -11.05
C LEU A 175 -3.25 -16.53 -10.38
N ASP A 176 -2.14 -15.92 -10.81
CA ASP A 176 -0.82 -16.10 -10.20
C ASP A 176 -0.83 -15.73 -8.71
N ARG A 177 -1.49 -14.62 -8.35
CA ARG A 177 -1.63 -14.21 -6.95
C ARG A 177 -2.53 -15.14 -6.16
N MET A 178 -3.61 -15.66 -6.73
CA MET A 178 -4.46 -16.66 -6.08
C MET A 178 -3.69 -17.96 -5.82
N GLN A 179 -2.97 -18.47 -6.83
CA GLN A 179 -2.17 -19.70 -6.71
C GLN A 179 -1.01 -19.56 -5.72
N SER A 180 -0.37 -18.39 -5.65
CA SER A 180 0.70 -18.12 -4.68
C SER A 180 0.19 -17.72 -3.29
N GLY A 181 -1.12 -17.70 -3.05
CA GLY A 181 -1.70 -17.29 -1.77
C GLY A 181 -1.64 -15.78 -1.48
N ARG A 182 -1.23 -14.98 -2.47
CA ARG A 182 -1.11 -13.51 -2.42
C ARG A 182 -2.39 -12.77 -2.81
N PHE A 183 -3.51 -13.46 -2.96
CA PHE A 183 -4.82 -12.86 -3.20
C PHE A 183 -5.85 -13.46 -2.25
N LYS A 184 -6.51 -12.59 -1.48
CA LYS A 184 -7.49 -12.95 -0.46
C LYS A 184 -8.75 -12.10 -0.59
N VAL A 185 -9.88 -12.66 -0.22
CA VAL A 185 -11.20 -12.02 -0.26
C VAL A 185 -11.89 -12.25 1.06
N PHE A 186 -12.48 -11.21 1.65
CA PHE A 186 -13.27 -11.36 2.86
C PHE A 186 -14.43 -12.35 2.62
N SER A 187 -14.53 -13.37 3.47
CA SER A 187 -15.48 -14.48 3.34
C SER A 187 -16.95 -14.02 3.30
N THR A 188 -17.24 -12.85 3.85
CA THR A 188 -18.57 -12.22 3.85
C THR A 188 -18.97 -11.58 2.52
N LEU A 189 -18.07 -11.46 1.53
CA LEU A 189 -18.35 -10.85 0.23
C LEU A 189 -19.02 -11.84 -0.74
N LEU A 190 -20.18 -12.37 -0.34
CA LEU A 190 -20.93 -13.37 -1.10
C LEU A 190 -21.18 -12.99 -2.58
N PRO A 191 -21.56 -11.72 -2.91
CA PRO A 191 -21.73 -11.30 -4.30
C PRO A 191 -20.48 -11.46 -5.16
N TRP A 192 -19.29 -11.29 -4.56
CA TRP A 192 -18.01 -11.47 -5.25
C TRP A 192 -17.76 -12.94 -5.56
N PHE A 193 -17.99 -13.82 -4.58
CA PHE A 193 -17.84 -15.27 -4.76
C PHE A 193 -18.87 -15.86 -5.75
N GLU A 194 -20.09 -15.31 -5.81
CA GLU A 194 -21.07 -15.68 -6.84
C GLU A 194 -20.53 -15.46 -8.26
N GLU A 195 -19.92 -14.30 -8.51
CA GLU A 195 -19.32 -14.02 -9.82
C GLU A 195 -18.09 -14.88 -10.06
N PHE A 196 -17.23 -15.06 -9.06
CA PHE A 196 -16.07 -15.94 -9.12
C PHE A 196 -16.42 -17.38 -9.51
N ARG A 197 -17.55 -17.91 -9.01
CA ARG A 197 -18.07 -19.25 -9.40
C ARG A 197 -18.46 -19.32 -10.86
N LEU A 198 -19.17 -18.31 -11.33
CA LEU A 198 -19.77 -18.27 -12.66
C LEU A 198 -18.79 -17.76 -13.73
N PHE A 199 -17.64 -17.21 -13.34
CA PHE A 199 -16.71 -16.60 -14.28
C PHE A 199 -15.96 -17.64 -15.11
N HIS A 200 -16.30 -17.70 -16.40
CA HIS A 200 -15.83 -18.73 -17.31
C HIS A 200 -15.53 -18.19 -18.72
N ARG A 201 -14.84 -19.01 -19.49
CA ARG A 201 -14.56 -18.88 -20.91
C ARG A 201 -15.49 -19.80 -21.68
N LYS A 202 -15.87 -19.34 -22.87
CA LYS A 202 -16.54 -20.11 -23.90
C LYS A 202 -15.81 -19.85 -25.22
N ASP A 203 -15.41 -20.92 -25.91
CA ASP A 203 -14.67 -20.84 -27.17
C ASP A 203 -13.39 -19.98 -27.07
N GLY A 204 -12.67 -20.12 -25.95
CA GLY A 204 -11.44 -19.36 -25.65
C GLY A 204 -11.64 -17.89 -25.28
N LYS A 205 -12.89 -17.40 -25.23
CA LYS A 205 -13.22 -16.01 -24.89
C LYS A 205 -13.90 -15.91 -23.52
N VAL A 206 -13.56 -14.87 -22.76
CA VAL A 206 -14.23 -14.54 -21.50
C VAL A 206 -15.71 -14.25 -21.76
N VAL A 207 -16.59 -14.92 -21.02
CA VAL A 207 -18.03 -14.68 -21.06
C VAL A 207 -18.36 -13.49 -20.17
N LYS A 208 -18.78 -12.38 -20.78
CA LYS A 208 -19.14 -11.12 -20.10
C LYS A 208 -20.56 -11.16 -19.55
N LEU A 209 -20.82 -12.07 -18.62
CA LEU A 209 -22.12 -12.22 -17.96
C LEU A 209 -21.91 -12.28 -16.45
N ARG A 210 -22.37 -11.24 -15.75
CA ARG A 210 -22.20 -11.10 -14.29
C ARG A 210 -20.72 -11.19 -13.89
N ASP A 211 -19.89 -10.43 -14.59
CA ASP A 211 -18.45 -10.33 -14.34
C ASP A 211 -18.03 -8.95 -13.83
N ASP A 212 -18.98 -8.11 -13.42
CA ASP A 212 -18.75 -6.69 -13.10
C ASP A 212 -17.81 -6.52 -11.88
N LEU A 213 -17.97 -7.32 -10.81
CA LEU A 213 -17.05 -7.34 -9.67
C LEU A 213 -15.71 -7.97 -10.03
N MET A 214 -15.68 -8.96 -10.91
CA MET A 214 -14.43 -9.54 -11.42
C MET A 214 -13.64 -8.51 -12.25
N ALA A 215 -14.33 -7.76 -13.10
CA ALA A 215 -13.79 -6.69 -13.91
C ALA A 215 -13.25 -5.56 -13.03
N ALA A 216 -14.05 -5.11 -12.05
CA ALA A 216 -13.63 -4.12 -11.07
C ALA A 216 -12.37 -4.56 -10.31
N THR A 217 -12.33 -5.82 -9.86
CA THR A 217 -11.16 -6.40 -9.16
C THR A 217 -9.90 -6.36 -10.02
N ARG A 218 -10.04 -6.59 -11.34
CA ARG A 218 -8.92 -6.56 -12.29
C ARG A 218 -8.35 -5.16 -12.49
N TYR A 219 -9.15 -4.10 -12.37
CA TYR A 219 -8.69 -2.71 -12.56
C TYR A 219 -7.67 -2.25 -11.51
N ARG A 220 -7.43 -3.06 -10.48
CA ARG A 220 -6.39 -2.85 -9.47
C ARG A 220 -5.01 -2.57 -10.03
N LYS A 221 -4.65 -3.12 -11.19
CA LYS A 221 -3.27 -3.03 -11.69
C LYS A 221 -2.92 -1.70 -12.37
N LEU A 222 -3.77 -0.67 -12.24
CA LEU A 222 -3.23 0.70 -12.29
C LEU A 222 -2.20 0.78 -11.19
N THR A 223 -0.94 0.87 -11.62
CA THR A 223 0.29 0.82 -10.83
C THR A 223 0.04 0.84 -9.34
N LEU A 224 0.46 -0.23 -8.66
CA LEU A 224 0.74 -0.23 -7.23
C LEU A 224 1.93 0.73 -6.96
N ALA A 225 1.82 1.95 -7.46
CA ALA A 225 2.61 3.08 -7.12
C ALA A 225 2.19 3.34 -5.69
N TYR A 226 3.10 3.07 -4.78
CA TYR A 226 3.00 3.45 -3.40
C TYR A 226 2.54 4.92 -3.33
N VAL A 227 1.23 5.13 -3.12
CA VAL A 227 0.68 6.43 -2.76
C VAL A 227 0.84 6.48 -1.26
N SER A 228 1.93 7.14 -0.82
CA SER A 228 2.29 7.32 0.58
C SER A 228 1.09 7.74 1.44
N GLY A 229 1.13 7.37 2.72
CA GLY A 229 0.08 7.57 3.74
C GLY A 229 -0.27 9.01 4.14
N ALA A 230 -0.31 9.95 3.20
CA ALA A 230 -0.93 11.26 3.36
C ALA A 230 -1.53 11.66 1.99
N GLY A 231 -2.78 11.28 1.77
CA GLY A 231 -3.43 11.34 0.46
C GLY A 231 -3.66 12.76 -0.08
N THR A 232 -2.79 13.23 -0.97
CA THR A 232 -3.13 14.22 -2.00
C THR A 232 -2.16 14.10 -3.18
N LEU A 233 -2.67 14.03 -4.42
CA LEU A 233 -1.85 14.13 -5.64
C LEU A 233 -1.60 15.60 -6.00
N PRO A 234 -0.40 16.01 -6.49
CA PRO A 234 -0.03 17.42 -6.49
C PRO A 234 -0.71 18.29 -7.55
N THR A 235 -1.11 17.79 -8.72
CA THR A 235 -1.86 18.56 -9.76
C THR A 235 -2.27 17.72 -10.98
N ALA A 236 -3.21 18.24 -11.78
CA ALA A 236 -3.87 17.58 -12.92
C ALA A 236 -3.16 17.69 -14.28
N ALA A 237 -1.87 18.02 -14.32
CA ALA A 237 -1.12 18.18 -15.55
C ALA A 237 0.12 17.28 -15.55
N ASN A 238 0.15 16.34 -16.51
CA ASN A 238 1.25 15.45 -16.89
C ASN A 238 1.28 14.08 -16.18
N GLY A 239 1.53 13.04 -16.99
CA GLY A 239 1.53 11.64 -16.57
C GLY A 239 2.50 11.37 -15.44
N ILE A 240 2.04 10.59 -14.45
CA ILE A 240 2.81 10.26 -13.25
C ILE A 240 3.77 9.10 -13.57
N TRP A 241 5.06 9.41 -13.57
CA TRP A 241 6.15 8.45 -13.35
C TRP A 241 6.66 8.66 -11.92
N LEU A 242 6.67 7.61 -11.11
CA LEU A 242 7.28 7.62 -9.78
C LEU A 242 8.47 6.64 -9.80
N MET A 243 9.68 7.19 -9.83
CA MET A 243 10.90 6.48 -9.44
C MET A 243 11.18 6.82 -7.97
N PHE A 244 11.53 5.83 -7.16
CA PHE A 244 11.90 6.04 -5.76
C PHE A 244 13.42 5.92 -5.60
N ASP A 245 14.09 7.02 -5.28
CA ASP A 245 15.39 7.03 -4.61
C ASP A 245 15.19 7.08 -3.09
N ARG A 246 16.11 6.46 -2.36
CA ARG A 246 16.02 6.29 -0.90
C ARG A 246 16.58 7.53 -0.20
N ALA A 247 15.71 8.35 0.41
CA ALA A 247 16.12 9.30 1.45
C ALA A 247 15.78 8.70 2.83
N GLY A 248 16.82 8.43 3.63
CA GLY A 248 16.72 7.73 4.93
C GLY A 248 16.07 8.54 6.07
N ASP A 249 16.14 7.97 7.29
CA ASP A 249 15.43 8.31 8.54
C ASP A 249 15.65 9.72 9.13
N ARG A 250 15.57 10.79 8.32
CA ARG A 250 15.43 12.16 8.81
C ARG A 250 13.96 12.58 8.75
N GLY A 251 13.47 13.12 9.87
CA GLY A 251 12.15 13.75 9.93
C GLY A 251 12.02 14.92 8.95
N ALA A 252 10.77 15.26 8.62
CA ALA A 252 10.38 16.18 7.56
C ALA A 252 11.27 17.43 7.44
N ASP A 253 11.90 17.59 6.28
CA ASP A 253 12.55 18.84 5.91
C ASP A 253 11.50 19.95 5.85
N GLY A 254 11.81 21.11 6.45
CA GLY A 254 10.95 22.29 6.32
C GLY A 254 10.74 22.64 4.85
N THR A 255 9.57 23.17 4.52
CA THR A 255 9.01 23.39 3.16
C THR A 255 9.83 24.25 2.16
N GLY A 256 11.12 24.50 2.39
CA GLY A 256 12.01 25.10 1.40
C GLY A 256 12.56 24.03 0.47
N VAL A 257 12.31 24.16 -0.83
CA VAL A 257 12.99 23.38 -1.86
C VAL A 257 14.39 24.00 -2.06
N GLY A 258 15.45 23.26 -1.80
CA GLY A 258 16.83 23.63 -2.13
C GLY A 258 17.88 23.20 -1.09
N ASP A 259 19.04 22.77 -1.57
CA ASP A 259 20.25 22.62 -0.74
C ASP A 259 20.60 23.95 -0.05
N PHE A 260 21.16 23.91 1.15
CA PHE A 260 21.64 25.12 1.85
C PHE A 260 22.76 25.79 1.04
N LEU A 261 22.42 26.87 0.33
CA LEU A 261 23.35 27.67 -0.48
C LEU A 261 23.55 29.05 0.16
N GLY A 262 24.82 29.45 0.27
CA GLY A 262 25.21 30.83 0.58
C GLY A 262 25.24 31.71 -0.69
N PRO A 263 25.42 33.03 -0.55
CA PRO A 263 25.57 33.91 -1.70
C PRO A 263 26.80 33.52 -2.53
N ALA A 264 26.74 33.70 -3.86
CA ALA A 264 27.87 33.41 -4.76
C ALA A 264 29.14 34.23 -4.46
N SER A 265 29.02 35.31 -3.68
CA SER A 265 30.12 36.17 -3.23
C SER A 265 30.80 35.70 -1.93
N SER A 266 30.46 34.52 -1.41
CA SER A 266 31.05 34.01 -0.15
C SER A 266 32.54 33.72 -0.32
N ALA A 267 33.36 34.11 0.64
CA ALA A 267 34.76 33.73 0.67
C ALA A 267 34.96 32.35 1.32
N THR A 268 35.91 31.58 0.79
CA THR A 268 36.31 30.27 1.35
C THR A 268 36.81 30.42 2.79
N ASP A 269 36.49 29.44 3.63
CA ASP A 269 36.87 29.37 5.06
C ASP A 269 36.25 30.43 5.97
N ASN A 270 35.30 31.24 5.50
CA ASN A 270 34.50 32.10 6.36
C ASN A 270 33.38 31.34 7.09
N ILE A 271 33.02 31.81 8.28
CA ILE A 271 31.90 31.25 9.06
C ILE A 271 30.58 31.60 8.38
N VAL A 272 29.71 30.62 8.20
CA VAL A 272 28.36 30.85 7.68
C VAL A 272 27.41 31.29 8.79
N THR A 273 26.64 32.35 8.54
CA THR A 273 25.59 32.88 9.41
C THR A 273 24.24 32.86 8.70
N PHE A 274 23.14 33.14 9.39
CA PHE A 274 21.81 33.21 8.77
C PHE A 274 21.41 34.63 8.43
N ALA A 275 20.87 34.84 7.22
CA ALA A 275 20.38 36.13 6.75
C ALA A 275 18.97 36.50 7.30
N GLY A 276 18.45 35.74 8.26
CA GLY A 276 17.13 35.96 8.85
C GLY A 276 16.73 34.89 9.87
N THR A 277 15.51 34.99 10.41
CA THR A 277 14.99 34.11 11.47
C THR A 277 14.46 32.76 10.96
N THR A 278 14.41 32.56 9.64
CA THR A 278 13.85 31.36 9.02
C THR A 278 14.83 30.19 8.97
N GLY A 279 16.13 30.44 9.17
CA GLY A 279 17.19 29.42 9.09
C GLY A 279 17.48 28.87 7.68
N LYS A 280 16.91 29.47 6.63
CA LYS A 280 16.95 28.93 5.26
C LYS A 280 17.97 29.59 4.33
N VAL A 281 18.45 30.78 4.66
CA VAL A 281 19.38 31.56 3.81
C VAL A 281 20.69 31.76 4.54
N GLY A 282 21.76 31.19 4.00
CA GLY A 282 23.12 31.42 4.46
C GLY A 282 23.62 32.81 4.07
N LYS A 283 24.43 33.42 4.91
CA LYS A 283 25.17 34.67 4.68
C LYS A 283 26.62 34.45 5.10
N ASP A 284 27.55 34.96 4.31
CA ASP A 284 28.95 35.04 4.71
C ASP A 284 29.10 36.06 5.86
N SER A 285 29.66 35.61 6.99
CA SER A 285 29.93 36.47 8.14
C SER A 285 31.03 37.52 7.88
N GLY A 286 31.88 37.30 6.88
CA GLY A 286 33.12 38.06 6.66
C GLY A 286 34.24 37.71 7.65
N ILE A 287 34.05 36.68 8.49
CA ILE A 287 35.01 36.25 9.51
C ILE A 287 35.60 34.90 9.08
N ALA A 288 36.90 34.89 8.76
CA ALA A 288 37.62 33.67 8.48
C ALA A 288 37.68 32.80 9.74
N VAL A 289 37.46 31.48 9.61
CA VAL A 289 37.56 30.50 10.71
C VAL A 289 38.94 30.59 11.39
N SER A 290 40.00 30.88 10.64
CA SER A 290 41.35 31.09 11.16
C SER A 290 41.49 32.29 12.12
N SER A 291 40.59 33.27 12.03
CA SER A 291 40.58 34.45 12.92
C SER A 291 39.89 34.20 14.26
N LEU A 292 39.19 33.07 14.42
CA LEU A 292 38.65 32.64 15.70
C LEU A 292 39.80 32.18 16.60
N ALA A 293 40.30 33.07 17.45
CA ALA A 293 41.17 32.65 18.53
C ALA A 293 40.44 31.60 19.40
N PRO A 294 41.04 30.44 19.71
CA PRO A 294 40.49 29.60 20.75
C PRO A 294 40.41 30.45 22.01
N LYS A 295 39.23 30.55 22.63
CA LYS A 295 39.12 30.99 24.03
C LYS A 295 39.80 29.93 24.90
N ALA A 296 41.14 29.87 24.84
CA ALA A 296 41.91 29.39 25.94
C ALA A 296 41.55 30.32 27.10
N SER A 297 40.83 29.79 28.09
CA SER A 297 40.64 30.47 29.36
C SER A 297 42.01 30.91 29.85
N ARG A 298 42.31 32.21 29.71
CA ARG A 298 43.49 32.82 30.30
C ARG A 298 43.14 32.95 31.78
N HIS A 299 43.42 31.87 32.53
CA HIS A 299 43.30 31.66 33.98
C HIS A 299 42.41 30.47 34.38
N LEU A 300 42.91 29.26 34.14
CA LEU A 300 42.89 28.25 35.19
C LEU A 300 44.29 28.26 35.83
N PRO A 301 44.49 28.78 37.06
CA PRO A 301 45.73 28.54 37.77
C PRO A 301 45.76 27.05 38.13
N GLY A 302 46.28 26.24 37.21
CA GLY A 302 46.72 24.90 37.53
C GLY A 302 47.76 25.00 38.63
N ARG A 303 47.40 24.57 39.84
CA ARG A 303 48.34 24.34 40.93
C ARG A 303 49.34 23.29 40.42
N GLN A 304 50.48 23.73 39.89
CA GLN A 304 51.60 22.84 39.63
C GLN A 304 51.97 22.21 40.98
N ARG A 305 51.65 20.92 41.15
CA ARG A 305 52.26 20.11 42.21
C ARG A 305 53.75 20.04 41.88
N GLY A 306 54.53 20.91 42.53
CA GLY A 306 55.97 20.91 42.44
C GLY A 306 56.51 19.52 42.73
N ARG A 307 57.38 19.03 41.82
CA ARG A 307 58.27 17.91 42.12
C ARG A 307 59.11 18.27 43.34
N PRO A 308 59.34 17.34 44.28
CA PRO A 308 60.08 17.64 45.51
C PRO A 308 61.51 18.06 45.18
N GLN A 309 61.91 19.22 45.71
CA GLN A 309 63.26 19.72 45.64
C GLN A 309 64.21 18.81 46.42
N ARG A 310 65.40 18.65 45.86
CA ARG A 310 66.55 17.91 46.41
C ARG A 310 66.88 18.43 47.82
N LEU A 311 66.97 17.51 48.79
CA LEU A 311 67.43 17.79 50.15
C LEU A 311 68.84 18.42 50.10
N GLU A 312 68.94 19.71 50.42
CA GLU A 312 70.17 20.32 50.90
C GLU A 312 70.05 20.57 52.41
N ARG A 313 70.89 19.83 53.15
CA ARG A 313 71.40 20.06 54.51
C ARG A 313 70.47 20.71 55.54
N ILE A 314 69.94 19.85 56.40
CA ILE A 314 69.46 20.18 57.75
C ILE A 314 70.65 20.70 58.58
N PRO A 315 70.59 21.90 59.18
CA PRO A 315 71.46 22.26 60.29
C PRO A 315 71.07 21.42 61.51
N ARG A 316 72.04 20.69 62.06
CA ARG A 316 71.92 20.03 63.36
C ARG A 316 71.53 21.09 64.40
N ASN A 317 70.30 21.01 64.92
CA ASN A 317 69.95 21.19 66.32
C ASN A 317 68.42 21.11 66.46
N TRP A 318 67.97 20.66 67.63
CA TRP A 318 66.57 20.60 68.10
C TRP A 318 65.84 19.26 67.94
N LEU A 319 66.41 18.23 68.57
CA LEU A 319 65.66 17.39 69.49
C LEU A 319 64.90 18.29 70.49
N GLN A 320 63.59 18.08 70.65
CA GLN A 320 62.91 17.87 71.94
C GLN A 320 61.41 18.22 71.89
N ARG A 321 60.64 17.37 72.58
CA ARG A 321 59.21 17.50 72.97
C ARG A 321 58.25 17.21 71.80
N GLY A 322 57.38 16.21 71.86
CA GLY A 322 56.83 15.53 73.01
C GLY A 322 55.34 15.36 72.77
N SER A 323 54.95 14.11 72.50
CA SER A 323 53.80 13.44 73.12
C SER A 323 52.51 14.23 73.32
N SER A 324 51.42 13.76 72.71
CA SER A 324 50.29 13.11 73.42
C SER A 324 48.94 13.32 72.73
N ARG A 325 48.17 12.22 72.71
CA ARG A 325 46.70 12.09 72.74
C ARG A 325 45.93 12.32 71.42
N LEU A 326 45.26 11.29 70.89
CA LEU A 326 44.02 10.59 71.33
C LEU A 326 42.75 11.42 71.09
N GLY A 327 41.77 10.78 70.43
CA GLY A 327 40.36 10.95 70.76
C GLY A 327 39.41 11.11 69.58
N LEU A 328 38.47 10.15 69.47
CA LEU A 328 37.17 10.17 68.81
C LEU A 328 36.52 11.57 68.79
N ILE A 329 35.73 11.97 67.79
CA ILE A 329 34.40 11.47 67.38
C ILE A 329 34.19 11.82 65.90
#